data_AF-A0A2Z6PES7-F1
#
_entry.id   AF-A0A2Z6PES7-F1
#
_cell.length_a   1.000
_cell.length_b   1.000
_cell.length_c   1.000
_cell.angle_alpha   90.00
_cell.angle_beta   90.00
_cell.angle_gamma   90.00
#
_symmetry.space_group_name_H-M   'P 1'
#
loop_
_entity.id
_entity.type
_entity.pdbx_description
1 polymer ?
#
loop_
_entity_poly.entity_id
_entity_poly.type
_entity_poly.pdbx_seq_one_letter_code
_entity_poly.pdbx_strand_id
1 'polypeptide(L)'
;MLKLGKYDKLRRWRCSDAIVIGNAVFSFCGPGFVGVCLEWGVARSRCFVVNVYSKGSFAEKKILWSNLVNHRRNLLGDVWCVVGDFNAVLDPSERRGGSKCHEDR
;
A
#
# COMPACT_ATOMS: atom_id res chain seq x y z
N MET A 1 47.23 -6.43 2.02
CA MET A 1 46.60 -6.32 3.35
C MET A 1 46.02 -4.90 3.41
N LEU A 2 44.75 -4.68 3.09
CA LEU A 2 43.56 -4.93 3.90
C LEU A 2 42.41 -5.49 3.05
N LYS A 3 41.70 -6.48 3.60
CA LYS A 3 40.51 -7.10 3.01
C LYS A 3 39.32 -6.15 3.14
N LEU A 4 38.83 -5.60 2.03
CA LEU A 4 37.47 -5.07 1.93
C LEU A 4 36.52 -6.23 1.63
N GLY A 5 36.29 -7.06 2.65
CA GLY A 5 35.29 -8.11 2.63
C GLY A 5 34.36 -7.92 3.81
N LYS A 6 33.09 -7.61 3.53
CA LYS A 6 31.88 -7.98 4.31
C LYS A 6 30.69 -7.03 4.05
N TYR A 7 30.25 -6.84 2.80
CA TYR A 7 28.85 -6.44 2.53
C TYR A 7 28.30 -7.11 1.26
N ASP A 8 28.74 -8.35 0.99
CA ASP A 8 28.43 -9.09 -0.24
C ASP A 8 27.32 -10.15 0.00
N LYS A 9 26.21 -9.73 0.61
CA LYS A 9 25.05 -10.61 0.89
C LYS A 9 23.68 -9.94 0.72
N LEU A 10 23.49 -9.18 -0.36
CA LEU A 10 22.13 -8.81 -0.80
C LEU A 10 21.96 -8.87 -2.33
N ARG A 11 22.60 -9.86 -2.96
CA ARG A 11 22.35 -10.23 -4.35
C ARG A 11 21.75 -11.62 -4.43
N ARG A 12 20.42 -11.75 -4.49
CA ARG A 12 19.76 -12.61 -5.50
C ARG A 12 18.21 -12.52 -5.48
N TRP A 13 17.67 -11.49 -6.12
CA TRP A 13 16.50 -11.68 -6.98
C TRP A 13 16.99 -11.42 -8.41
N ARG A 14 17.35 -12.50 -9.10
CA ARG A 14 17.71 -12.46 -10.52
C ARG A 14 16.51 -13.02 -11.27
N CYS A 15 15.70 -12.12 -11.82
CA CYS A 15 14.98 -12.42 -13.05
C CYS A 15 15.71 -11.62 -14.14
N SER A 16 16.12 -12.30 -15.19
CA SER A 16 16.81 -11.69 -16.32
C SER A 16 15.92 -10.62 -16.97
N ASP A 17 16.56 -9.55 -17.45
CA ASP A 17 16.01 -8.44 -18.23
C ASP A 17 15.32 -7.32 -17.44
N ALA A 18 16.13 -6.31 -17.10
CA ALA A 18 15.79 -5.00 -16.52
C ALA A 18 14.94 -5.06 -15.24
N ILE A 19 15.50 -4.57 -14.13
CA ILE A 19 14.66 -3.98 -13.09
C ILE A 19 14.00 -2.76 -13.75
N VAL A 20 12.81 -2.95 -14.33
CA VAL A 20 12.00 -1.85 -14.85
C VAL A 20 11.46 -1.15 -13.61
N ILE A 21 12.22 -0.23 -13.03
CA ILE A 21 11.69 0.66 -12.00
C ILE A 21 10.54 1.43 -12.67
N GLY A 22 9.32 1.28 -12.15
CA GLY A 22 8.16 1.96 -12.71
C GLY A 22 8.37 3.47 -12.71
N ASN A 23 8.07 4.12 -13.84
CA ASN A 23 8.20 5.58 -13.97
C ASN A 23 6.99 6.25 -13.34
N ALA A 24 7.20 7.16 -12.40
CA ALA A 24 6.12 7.93 -11.80
C ALA A 24 5.51 8.89 -12.83
N VAL A 25 4.20 8.77 -13.06
CA VAL A 25 3.45 9.62 -13.99
C VAL A 25 2.85 10.81 -13.26
N PHE A 26 2.13 10.55 -12.17
CA PHE A 26 1.54 11.57 -11.31
C PHE A 26 1.31 11.02 -9.91
N SER A 27 1.17 11.92 -8.94
CA SER A 27 0.73 11.63 -7.59
C SER A 27 -0.66 12.18 -7.34
N PHE A 28 -1.39 11.57 -6.42
CA PHE A 28 -2.68 12.05 -5.94
C PHE A 28 -2.76 11.81 -4.43
N CYS A 29 -3.53 12.61 -3.71
CA CYS A 29 -3.64 12.49 -2.27
C CYS A 29 -5.05 12.87 -1.80
N GLY A 30 -5.34 12.51 -0.55
CA GLY A 30 -6.55 12.90 0.11
C GLY A 30 -6.46 12.62 1.61
N PRO A 31 -7.55 12.85 2.37
CA PRO A 31 -7.56 12.57 3.79
C PRO A 31 -7.21 11.11 4.07
N GLY A 32 -6.07 10.88 4.72
CA GLY A 32 -5.61 9.55 5.13
C GLY A 32 -4.93 8.73 4.03
N PHE A 33 -4.51 9.30 2.89
CA PHE A 33 -3.71 8.55 1.92
C PHE A 33 -2.85 9.43 1.00
N VAL A 34 -1.80 8.80 0.45
CA VAL A 34 -0.99 9.32 -0.67
C VAL A 34 -0.83 8.19 -1.69
N GLY A 35 -1.09 8.50 -2.95
CA GLY A 35 -1.00 7.57 -4.07
C GLY A 35 -0.09 8.06 -5.18
N VAL A 36 0.51 7.12 -5.90
CA VAL A 36 1.31 7.37 -7.10
C VAL A 36 0.82 6.45 -8.23
N CYS A 37 0.68 7.03 -9.42
CA CYS A 37 0.50 6.30 -10.66
C CYS A 37 1.88 6.05 -11.28
N LEU A 38 2.17 4.80 -11.59
CA LEU A 38 3.41 4.33 -12.20
C LEU A 38 3.09 3.75 -13.58
N GLU A 39 3.96 3.98 -14.55
CA GLU A 39 4.03 3.16 -15.75
C GLU A 39 5.07 2.05 -15.54
N TRP A 40 4.59 0.81 -15.59
CA TRP A 40 5.40 -0.39 -15.33
C TRP A 40 5.59 -1.24 -16.57
N GLY A 41 6.81 -1.75 -16.74
CA GLY A 41 7.18 -2.70 -17.80
C GLY A 41 7.23 -2.08 -19.20
N VAL A 42 7.57 -2.93 -20.18
CA VAL A 42 7.66 -2.55 -21.60
C VAL A 42 6.29 -2.18 -22.19
N ALA A 43 5.22 -2.79 -21.67
CA ALA A 43 3.84 -2.50 -22.08
C ALA A 43 3.31 -1.16 -21.54
N ARG A 44 4.09 -0.44 -20.72
CA ARG A 44 3.70 0.83 -20.06
C ARG A 44 2.35 0.72 -19.34
N SER A 45 2.12 -0.42 -18.68
CA SER A 45 0.89 -0.66 -17.93
C SER A 45 0.80 0.32 -16.76
N ARG A 46 -0.39 0.88 -16.52
CA ARG A 46 -0.61 1.77 -15.39
C ARG A 46 -0.85 0.98 -14.11
N CYS A 47 -0.02 1.25 -13.11
CA CYS A 47 -0.11 0.68 -11.78
C CYS A 47 -0.27 1.79 -10.75
N PHE A 48 -1.13 1.58 -9.76
CA PHE A 48 -1.35 2.52 -8.67
C PHE A 48 -0.84 1.94 -7.37
N VAL A 49 0.05 2.66 -6.69
CA VAL A 49 0.49 2.32 -5.34
C VAL A 49 -0.03 3.39 -4.40
N VAL A 50 -0.78 3.00 -3.39
CA VAL A 50 -1.44 3.90 -2.45
C VAL A 50 -1.04 3.50 -1.03
N ASN A 51 -0.40 4.42 -0.33
CA ASN A 51 -0.15 4.29 1.10
C ASN A 51 -1.29 4.95 1.89
N VAL A 52 -1.94 4.21 2.77
CA VAL A 52 -3.06 4.67 3.60
C VAL A 52 -2.65 4.80 5.07
N TYR A 53 -3.26 5.77 5.74
CA TYR A 53 -3.22 5.95 7.18
C TYR A 53 -4.66 6.21 7.67
N SER A 54 -5.31 5.13 8.06
CA SER A 54 -6.72 5.08 8.44
C SER A 54 -6.89 5.43 9.93
N LYS A 55 -7.66 6.48 10.23
CA LYS A 55 -7.97 6.85 11.61
C LYS A 55 -8.97 5.88 12.24
N GLY A 56 -9.05 5.87 13.57
CA GLY A 56 -9.92 4.93 14.31
C GLY A 56 -11.42 5.19 14.17
N SER A 57 -11.82 6.41 13.75
CA SER A 57 -13.22 6.78 13.64
C SER A 57 -13.88 6.19 12.38
N PHE A 58 -15.10 5.67 12.53
CA PHE A 58 -15.84 5.07 11.40
C PHE A 58 -16.13 6.08 10.29
N ALA A 59 -16.46 7.33 10.66
CA ALA A 59 -16.76 8.39 9.70
C ALA A 59 -15.55 8.72 8.81
N GLU A 60 -14.35 8.86 9.39
CA GLU A 60 -13.14 9.16 8.63
C GLU A 60 -12.72 7.98 7.75
N LYS A 61 -12.88 6.74 8.24
CA LYS A 61 -12.68 5.54 7.42
C LYS A 61 -13.60 5.52 6.21
N LYS A 62 -14.89 5.80 6.39
CA LYS A 62 -15.86 5.83 5.29
C LYS A 62 -15.46 6.84 4.22
N ILE A 63 -15.00 8.03 4.62
CA ILE A 63 -14.52 9.07 3.70
C ILE A 63 -13.28 8.58 2.94
N LEU A 64 -12.27 8.06 3.66
CA LEU A 64 -11.03 7.53 3.08
C LEU A 64 -11.33 6.47 2.01
N TRP A 65 -12.10 5.44 2.34
CA TRP A 65 -12.41 4.34 1.42
C TRP A 65 -13.28 4.79 0.24
N SER A 66 -14.25 5.69 0.48
CA SER A 66 -15.08 6.24 -0.61
C SER A 66 -14.24 7.03 -1.62
N ASN A 67 -13.28 7.82 -1.13
CA ASN A 67 -12.37 8.56 -1.99
C ASN A 67 -11.52 7.61 -2.83
N LEU A 68 -10.95 6.55 -2.25
CA LEU A 68 -10.14 5.58 -2.99
C LEU A 68 -10.95 4.82 -4.04
N VAL A 69 -12.19 4.42 -3.72
CA VAL A 69 -13.10 3.79 -4.70
C VAL A 69 -13.41 4.74 -5.86
N ASN A 70 -13.64 6.03 -5.59
CA ASN A 70 -13.88 7.03 -6.63
C ASN A 70 -12.64 7.22 -7.53
N HIS A 71 -11.44 7.26 -6.95
CA HIS A 71 -10.20 7.30 -7.74
C HIS A 71 -10.06 6.06 -8.63
N ARG A 72 -10.32 4.86 -8.08
CA ARG A 72 -10.28 3.61 -8.87
C ARG A 72 -11.26 3.58 -10.03
N ARG A 73 -12.43 4.20 -9.88
CA ARG A 73 -13.43 4.27 -10.96
C ARG A 73 -13.05 5.27 -12.06
N ASN A 74 -12.40 6.37 -11.69
CA ASN A 74 -12.08 7.46 -12.61
C ASN A 74 -10.71 7.30 -13.28
N LEU A 75 -9.79 6.57 -12.66
CA LEU A 75 -8.44 6.37 -13.17
C LEU A 75 -8.35 5.06 -13.94
N LEU A 76 -8.03 5.15 -15.22
CA LEU A 76 -7.81 4.00 -16.09
C LEU A 76 -6.48 3.32 -15.73
N GLY A 77 -6.55 2.05 -15.32
CA GLY A 77 -5.42 1.15 -15.14
C GLY A 77 -5.80 -0.10 -14.33
N ASP A 78 -4.99 -1.15 -14.48
CA ASP A 78 -5.43 -2.51 -14.18
C ASP A 78 -4.98 -2.99 -12.80
N VAL A 79 -3.97 -2.35 -12.21
CA VAL A 79 -3.31 -2.85 -11.00
C VAL A 79 -3.31 -1.78 -9.90
N TRP A 80 -3.87 -2.14 -8.76
CA TRP A 80 -3.91 -1.31 -7.56
C TRP A 80 -3.26 -2.06 -6.39
N CYS A 81 -2.28 -1.44 -5.76
CA CYS A 81 -1.65 -1.92 -4.55
C CYS A 81 -1.92 -0.89 -3.44
N VAL A 82 -2.73 -1.27 -2.46
CA VAL A 82 -3.02 -0.44 -1.29
C VAL A 82 -2.25 -1.02 -0.11
N VAL A 83 -1.44 -0.19 0.54
CA VAL A 83 -0.55 -0.56 1.65
C VAL A 83 -0.68 0.46 2.78
N GLY A 84 -0.12 0.17 3.96
CA GLY A 84 -0.06 1.10 5.08
C GLY A 84 -0.84 0.64 6.30
N ASP A 85 -1.27 1.59 7.14
CA ASP A 85 -2.05 1.32 8.34
C ASP A 85 -3.55 1.44 8.05
N PHE A 86 -4.21 0.29 7.99
CA PHE A 86 -5.65 0.19 7.75
C PHE A 86 -6.46 0.45 9.01
N ASN A 87 -5.82 0.40 10.19
CA ASN A 87 -6.47 0.46 11.50
C ASN A 87 -7.67 -0.49 11.58
N ALA A 88 -7.53 -1.66 10.96
CA ALA A 88 -8.52 -2.71 10.89
C ALA A 88 -8.00 -3.91 11.66
N VAL A 89 -8.91 -4.59 12.35
CA VAL A 89 -8.62 -5.89 12.96
C VAL A 89 -9.10 -6.93 12.00
N LEU A 90 -8.18 -7.76 11.52
CA LEU A 90 -8.48 -8.86 10.61
C LEU A 90 -8.88 -10.10 11.39
N ASP A 91 -8.28 -10.29 12.56
CA ASP A 91 -8.59 -11.39 13.46
C ASP A 91 -8.80 -10.86 14.89
N PRO A 92 -9.91 -11.21 15.58
CA PRO A 92 -10.14 -10.77 16.96
C PRO A 92 -8.98 -11.06 17.93
N SER A 93 -8.17 -12.10 17.66
CA SER A 93 -6.99 -12.45 18.45
C SER A 93 -5.84 -11.45 18.34
N GLU A 94 -5.84 -10.56 17.34
CA GLU A 94 -4.87 -9.47 17.20
C GLU A 94 -5.01 -8.42 18.32
N ARG A 95 -6.21 -8.29 18.91
CA ARG A 95 -6.44 -7.38 20.03
C ARG A 95 -6.15 -8.06 21.37
N ARG A 96 -5.08 -7.64 22.02
CA ARG A 96 -4.83 -7.96 23.44
C ARG A 96 -5.32 -6.80 24.31
N GLY A 97 -6.38 -7.02 25.10
CA GLY A 97 -6.78 -6.09 26.19
C GLY A 97 -7.97 -5.16 25.93
N GLY A 98 -8.81 -5.41 24.93
CA GLY A 98 -10.12 -4.75 24.87
C GLY A 98 -11.08 -5.42 25.84
N SER A 99 -11.68 -4.67 26.78
CA SER A 99 -12.78 -5.19 27.60
C SER A 99 -13.80 -5.84 26.67
N LYS A 100 -14.07 -7.13 26.85
CA LYS A 100 -15.30 -7.72 26.31
C LYS A 100 -16.42 -6.98 27.01
N CYS A 101 -17.03 -6.00 26.35
CA CYS A 101 -18.36 -5.60 26.77
C CYS A 101 -19.20 -6.88 26.65
N HIS A 102 -19.63 -7.35 27.82
CA HIS A 102 -20.41 -8.55 28.01
C HIS A 102 -21.59 -8.50 27.02
N GLU A 103 -21.68 -9.53 26.18
CA GLU A 103 -22.86 -9.79 25.37
C GLU A 103 -23.92 -10.33 26.32
N ASP A 104 -24.65 -9.42 26.99
CA ASP A 104 -25.84 -9.75 27.75
C ASP A 104 -27.04 -9.76 26.79
N ARG A 105 -27.38 -10.99 26.37
CA ARG A 105 -28.65 -11.51 25.81
C ARG A 105 -29.27 -10.86 24.59
#